data_AF-A0A2D4KH17-F1
#
_entry.id   AF-A0A2D4KH17-F1
#
_cell.length_a   1.000
_cell.length_b   1.000
_cell.length_c   1.000
_cell.angle_alpha   90.00
_cell.angle_beta   90.00
_cell.angle_gamma   90.00
#
_symmetry.space_group_name_H-M   'P 1'
#
loop_
_entity.id
_entity.type
_entity.pdbx_description
1 polymer ?
#
loop_
_entity_poly.entity_id
_entity_poly.type
_entity_poly.pdbx_seq_one_letter_code
_entity_poly.pdbx_strand_id
1 'polypeptide(L)'
;GPTPDTDITTPEPSCEVEALMEKMKQIQECRDDVEASQEEKATRFEKEKRESMLMGCSEDEEIAPTRDVSRHFEDTSYGYKDFSRHGMQAPTFRVQDYSWEDHGYSLVNRLYPDVGQLIDEKFQIAYNLTYNTMAMHKDVDTSMLRRAIWNYIHCMFGIRYDDYDYGEINQLLDRSFKIYIKTVVCAPERTTNRMYDSFWRQFKHSEKVHVNLLFIEARMQAELLYALRAITRYMT
;
A
#
# COMPACT_ATOMS: atom_id res chain seq x y z
N GLY A 1 52.50 -20.11 -25.58
CA GLY A 1 52.23 -19.02 -24.63
C GLY A 1 50.79 -19.14 -24.20
N PRO A 2 50.48 -19.10 -22.89
CA PRO A 2 49.10 -19.19 -22.44
C PRO A 2 48.43 -17.81 -22.59
N THR A 3 47.21 -17.81 -23.10
CA THR A 3 46.30 -16.67 -23.16
C THR A 3 45.84 -16.31 -21.74
N PRO A 4 45.70 -15.02 -21.39
CA PRO A 4 45.17 -14.62 -20.10
C PRO A 4 43.64 -14.74 -20.11
N ASP A 5 43.09 -15.43 -19.10
CA ASP A 5 41.67 -15.44 -18.81
C ASP A 5 41.22 -14.01 -18.47
N THR A 6 40.35 -13.45 -19.30
CA THR A 6 39.61 -12.24 -19.00
C THR A 6 38.61 -12.56 -17.90
N ASP A 7 38.95 -12.17 -16.68
CA ASP A 7 38.03 -12.14 -15.55
C ASP A 7 36.92 -11.12 -15.87
N ILE A 8 35.79 -11.60 -16.36
CA ILE A 8 34.58 -10.79 -16.52
C ILE A 8 34.01 -10.65 -15.11
N THR A 9 34.50 -9.64 -14.39
CA THR A 9 33.86 -9.14 -13.18
C THR A 9 32.47 -8.64 -13.58
N THR A 10 31.48 -9.52 -13.43
CA THR A 10 30.07 -9.12 -13.44
C THR A 10 29.88 -8.09 -12.33
N PRO A 11 29.21 -6.96 -12.59
CA PRO A 11 28.97 -5.99 -11.52
C PRO A 11 28.15 -6.69 -10.44
N GLU A 12 28.69 -6.72 -9.22
CA GLU A 12 28.00 -7.28 -8.06
C GLU A 12 26.63 -6.59 -7.88
N PRO A 13 25.60 -7.31 -7.42
CA PRO A 13 24.26 -6.77 -7.18
C PRO A 13 24.20 -5.89 -5.91
N SER A 14 25.15 -4.99 -5.71
CA SER A 14 25.01 -3.87 -4.78
C SER A 14 24.19 -2.76 -5.48
N CYS A 15 23.16 -2.12 -4.92
CA CYS A 15 22.51 -2.34 -3.65
C CYS A 15 21.09 -1.69 -3.70
N GLU A 16 20.05 -2.48 -4.01
CA GLU A 16 18.65 -1.99 -4.02
C GLU A 16 18.27 -1.47 -2.63
N VAL A 17 18.72 -2.18 -1.59
CA VAL A 17 18.43 -1.85 -0.19
C VAL A 17 19.15 -0.58 0.26
N GLU A 18 20.45 -0.42 -0.01
CA GLU A 18 21.17 0.82 0.35
C GLU A 18 20.62 2.01 -0.44
N ALA A 19 20.28 1.84 -1.72
CA ALA A 19 19.66 2.91 -2.49
C ALA A 19 18.31 3.35 -1.89
N LEU A 20 17.51 2.40 -1.38
CA LEU A 20 16.28 2.72 -0.68
C LEU A 20 16.55 3.41 0.66
N MET A 21 17.50 2.93 1.46
CA MET A 21 17.89 3.55 2.72
C MET A 21 18.42 4.98 2.52
N GLU A 22 19.22 5.21 1.48
CA GLU A 22 19.74 6.52 1.12
C GLU A 22 18.60 7.47 0.70
N LYS A 23 17.64 6.99 -0.09
CA LYS A 23 16.42 7.78 -0.40
C LYS A 23 15.61 8.11 0.84
N MET A 24 15.44 7.16 1.77
CA MET A 24 14.75 7.42 3.03
C MET A 24 15.47 8.53 3.80
N LYS A 25 16.80 8.47 3.90
CA LYS A 25 17.59 9.51 4.55
C LYS A 25 17.40 10.89 3.88
N GLN A 26 17.47 10.95 2.55
CA GLN A 26 17.27 12.20 1.79
C GLN A 26 15.88 12.79 1.98
N ILE A 27 14.82 11.97 1.99
CA ILE A 27 13.46 12.43 2.24
C ILE A 27 13.33 13.01 3.65
N GLN A 28 13.97 12.36 4.64
CA GLN A 28 13.96 12.84 6.02
C GLN A 28 14.66 14.21 6.14
N GLU A 29 15.82 14.38 5.50
CA GLU A 29 16.56 15.65 5.49
C GLU A 29 15.78 16.76 4.76
N CYS A 30 15.19 16.47 3.59
CA CYS A 30 14.41 17.46 2.84
C CYS A 30 13.13 17.92 3.56
N ARG A 31 12.50 17.05 4.37
CA ARG A 31 11.33 17.44 5.17
C ARG A 31 11.64 18.53 6.19
N ASP A 32 12.86 18.55 6.71
CA ASP A 32 13.28 19.54 7.70
C ASP A 32 13.53 20.93 7.05
N ASP A 33 13.77 20.98 5.74
CA ASP A 33 14.13 22.19 4.99
C ASP A 33 12.96 22.85 4.24
N VAL A 34 12.14 22.08 3.51
CA VAL A 34 11.07 22.62 2.64
C VAL A 34 9.84 21.72 2.64
N GLU A 35 8.80 22.12 3.38
CA GLU A 35 7.52 21.42 3.36
C GLU A 35 6.67 21.81 2.15
N ALA A 36 6.21 20.82 1.37
CA ALA A 36 5.30 21.03 0.25
C ALA A 36 3.97 21.65 0.72
N SER A 37 3.41 22.55 -0.09
CA SER A 37 2.11 23.17 0.22
C SER A 37 0.96 22.16 0.19
N GLN A 38 -0.15 22.47 0.86
CA GLN A 38 -1.36 21.63 0.87
C GLN A 38 -1.93 21.39 -0.54
N GLU A 39 -1.89 22.40 -1.42
CA GLU A 39 -2.33 22.29 -2.81
C GLU A 39 -1.42 21.36 -3.62
N GLU A 40 -0.12 21.43 -3.37
CA GLU A 40 0.87 20.56 -4.01
C GLU A 40 0.71 19.10 -3.55
N LYS A 41 0.55 18.85 -2.24
CA LYS A 41 0.27 17.52 -1.69
C LYS A 41 -1.01 16.93 -2.29
N ALA A 42 -2.07 17.74 -2.43
CA ALA A 42 -3.31 17.33 -3.09
C ALA A 42 -3.12 16.99 -4.57
N THR A 43 -2.31 17.77 -5.30
CA THR A 43 -2.01 17.49 -6.72
C THR A 43 -1.20 16.21 -6.89
N ARG A 44 -0.21 15.98 -6.01
CA ARG A 44 0.60 14.75 -5.97
C ARG A 44 -0.26 13.53 -5.64
N PHE A 45 -1.24 13.66 -4.75
CA PHE A 45 -2.23 12.62 -4.48
C PHE A 45 -3.03 12.23 -5.74
N GLU A 46 -3.62 13.22 -6.44
CA GLU A 46 -4.40 12.95 -7.65
C GLU A 46 -3.55 12.33 -8.76
N LYS A 47 -2.26 12.70 -8.83
CA LYS A 47 -1.29 12.08 -9.74
C LYS A 47 -1.04 10.61 -9.38
N GLU A 48 -0.70 10.31 -8.13
CA GLU A 48 -0.43 8.93 -7.67
C GLU A 48 -1.68 8.05 -7.81
N LYS A 49 -2.85 8.57 -7.42
CA LYS A 49 -4.14 7.89 -7.59
C LYS A 49 -4.35 7.51 -9.06
N ARG A 50 -4.07 8.40 -10.00
CA ARG A 50 -4.18 8.14 -11.47
C ARG A 50 -3.12 7.16 -11.97
N GLU A 51 -1.86 7.31 -11.56
CA GLU A 51 -0.75 6.43 -11.94
C GLU A 51 -0.99 4.99 -11.47
N SER A 52 -1.52 4.81 -10.26
CA SER A 52 -1.91 3.50 -9.74
C SER A 52 -2.92 2.79 -10.66
N MET A 53 -3.78 3.52 -11.38
CA MET A 53 -4.77 2.93 -12.31
C MET A 53 -4.14 2.41 -13.58
N LEU A 54 -3.25 3.21 -14.17
CA LEU A 54 -2.53 2.87 -15.39
C LEU A 54 -1.56 1.70 -15.19
N MET A 55 -1.24 1.40 -13.93
CA MET A 55 -0.52 0.20 -13.54
C MET A 55 -1.45 -1.02 -13.63
N GLY A 56 -1.48 -1.64 -14.81
CA GLY A 56 -2.23 -2.87 -15.07
C GLY A 56 -1.53 -4.10 -14.48
N CYS A 57 -2.32 -5.01 -13.91
CA CYS A 57 -1.95 -6.42 -13.83
C CYS A 57 -2.01 -6.96 -15.27
N SER A 58 -1.00 -7.69 -15.74
CA SER A 58 -1.01 -8.26 -17.09
C SER A 58 -2.37 -8.89 -17.39
N GLU A 59 -3.08 -8.33 -18.36
CA GLU A 59 -4.29 -8.91 -18.92
C GLU A 59 -3.87 -10.12 -19.73
N ASP A 60 -3.83 -11.30 -19.11
CA ASP A 60 -3.86 -12.57 -19.83
C ASP A 60 -4.25 -13.66 -18.82
N GLU A 61 -5.34 -14.36 -19.13
CA GLU A 61 -6.06 -15.37 -18.35
C GLU A 61 -7.15 -14.82 -17.40
N GLU A 62 -8.40 -14.83 -17.89
CA GLU A 62 -9.57 -14.92 -17.04
C GLU A 62 -9.49 -16.21 -16.21
N ILE A 63 -8.99 -16.09 -14.97
CA ILE A 63 -9.10 -17.16 -13.99
C ILE A 63 -10.58 -17.20 -13.56
N ALA A 64 -11.39 -17.98 -14.27
CA ALA A 64 -12.77 -18.19 -13.89
C ALA A 64 -12.82 -18.84 -12.49
N PRO A 65 -13.56 -18.29 -11.52
CA PRO A 65 -13.70 -18.90 -10.22
C PRO A 65 -14.28 -20.31 -10.36
N THR A 66 -13.83 -21.24 -9.52
CA THR A 66 -14.36 -22.60 -9.53
C THR A 66 -15.87 -22.58 -9.26
N ARG A 67 -16.63 -23.45 -9.94
CA ARG A 67 -18.11 -23.51 -9.84
C ARG A 67 -18.62 -23.66 -8.39
N ASP A 68 -17.78 -24.18 -7.49
CA ASP A 68 -18.11 -24.40 -6.09
C ASP A 68 -18.13 -23.11 -5.26
N VAL A 69 -17.31 -22.12 -5.62
CA VAL A 69 -17.24 -20.82 -4.95
C VAL A 69 -18.23 -19.84 -5.59
N SER A 70 -18.41 -19.89 -6.91
CA SER A 70 -19.27 -18.96 -7.66
C SER A 70 -20.73 -18.95 -7.18
N ARG A 71 -21.24 -20.08 -6.67
CA ARG A 71 -22.63 -20.20 -6.17
C ARG A 71 -22.95 -19.34 -4.94
N HIS A 72 -21.92 -18.82 -4.27
CA HIS A 72 -22.06 -18.00 -3.06
C HIS A 72 -22.11 -16.49 -3.35
N PHE A 73 -22.00 -16.08 -4.62
CA PHE A 73 -21.97 -14.68 -5.03
C PHE A 73 -23.12 -14.35 -5.98
N GLU A 74 -23.72 -13.17 -5.81
CA GLU A 74 -24.76 -12.66 -6.70
C GLU A 74 -24.20 -12.21 -8.06
N ASP A 75 -23.04 -11.55 -8.04
CA ASP A 75 -22.31 -11.09 -9.23
C ASP A 75 -20.85 -11.52 -9.13
N THR A 76 -20.47 -12.58 -9.85
CA THR A 76 -19.10 -13.09 -9.91
C THR A 76 -18.17 -12.21 -10.74
N SER A 77 -18.70 -11.25 -11.48
CA SER A 77 -17.92 -10.27 -12.25
C SER A 77 -17.62 -9.00 -11.45
N TYR A 78 -18.26 -8.84 -10.27
CA TYR A 78 -18.01 -7.70 -9.39
C TYR A 78 -16.62 -7.83 -8.76
N GLY A 79 -15.74 -6.91 -9.13
CA GLY A 79 -14.39 -6.80 -8.59
C GLY A 79 -14.00 -5.35 -8.40
N TYR A 80 -12.77 -5.13 -7.94
CA TYR A 80 -12.22 -3.80 -7.77
C TYR A 80 -12.30 -2.99 -9.08
N LYS A 81 -12.95 -1.83 -9.02
CA LYS A 81 -12.96 -0.84 -10.10
C LYS A 81 -12.16 0.36 -9.60
N ASP A 82 -11.15 0.77 -10.36
CA ASP A 82 -10.35 1.92 -9.96
C ASP A 82 -11.25 3.15 -9.76
N PHE A 83 -11.00 3.91 -8.69
CA PHE A 83 -11.77 5.09 -8.26
C PHE A 83 -11.71 6.28 -9.25
N SER A 84 -11.25 6.10 -10.50
CA SER A 84 -11.34 7.11 -11.57
C SER A 84 -11.65 6.53 -12.96
N ARG A 85 -12.09 5.28 -13.05
CA ARG A 85 -12.13 4.53 -14.32
C ARG A 85 -13.12 5.03 -15.39
N HIS A 86 -13.93 6.07 -15.12
CA HIS A 86 -15.03 6.48 -16.02
C HIS A 86 -15.11 7.99 -16.32
N GLY A 87 -14.02 8.75 -16.20
CA GLY A 87 -14.07 10.21 -16.42
C GLY A 87 -14.81 11.00 -15.34
N MET A 88 -15.61 10.34 -14.50
CA MET A 88 -16.00 10.81 -13.17
C MET A 88 -14.92 10.39 -12.18
N GLN A 89 -14.10 11.33 -11.72
CA GLN A 89 -13.24 11.09 -10.57
C GLN A 89 -14.14 10.77 -9.38
N ALA A 90 -14.00 9.58 -8.78
CA ALA A 90 -14.66 9.32 -7.51
C ALA A 90 -14.19 10.38 -6.50
N PRO A 91 -15.10 10.95 -5.71
CA PRO A 91 -14.76 12.04 -4.81
C PRO A 91 -13.68 11.59 -3.84
N THR A 92 -12.60 12.37 -3.77
CA THR A 92 -11.50 12.14 -2.83
C THR A 92 -12.04 12.19 -1.40
N PHE A 93 -11.76 11.14 -0.64
CA PHE A 93 -12.11 11.05 0.76
C PHE A 93 -10.94 11.57 1.59
N ARG A 94 -11.06 12.76 2.16
CA ARG A 94 -10.07 13.27 3.12
C ARG A 94 -10.24 12.54 4.45
N VAL A 95 -9.16 11.96 4.97
CA VAL A 95 -9.20 11.24 6.24
C VAL A 95 -9.63 12.14 7.40
N GLN A 96 -9.34 13.45 7.32
CA GLN A 96 -9.76 14.46 8.30
C GLN A 96 -11.28 14.61 8.39
N ASP A 97 -12.02 14.29 7.32
CA ASP A 97 -13.48 14.37 7.33
C ASP A 97 -14.11 13.19 8.08
N TYR A 98 -13.41 12.04 8.15
CA TYR A 98 -13.87 10.83 8.83
C TYR A 98 -12.70 9.84 9.03
N SER A 99 -11.99 9.93 10.14
CA SER A 99 -10.86 9.07 10.50
C SER A 99 -11.30 7.87 11.34
N TRP A 100 -10.44 6.84 11.43
CA TRP A 100 -10.67 5.72 12.35
C TRP A 100 -10.65 6.21 13.81
N GLU A 101 -9.62 6.98 14.17
CA GLU A 101 -9.37 7.46 15.53
C GLU A 101 -10.51 8.35 16.06
N ASP A 102 -10.98 9.31 15.26
CA ASP A 102 -11.97 10.28 15.72
C ASP A 102 -13.41 9.77 15.57
N HIS A 103 -13.68 8.92 14.57
CA HIS A 103 -15.05 8.55 14.20
C HIS A 103 -15.28 7.04 14.17
N GLY A 104 -14.49 6.32 13.36
CA GLY A 104 -14.70 4.91 13.06
C GLY A 104 -14.72 4.02 14.31
N TYR A 105 -13.71 4.16 15.16
CA TYR A 105 -13.58 3.41 16.41
C TYR A 105 -14.79 3.64 17.32
N SER A 106 -15.13 4.90 17.58
CA SER A 106 -16.26 5.27 18.45
C SER A 106 -17.58 4.69 17.95
N LEU A 107 -17.82 4.70 16.63
CA LEU A 107 -19.02 4.11 16.05
C LEU A 107 -19.05 2.59 16.22
N VAL A 108 -17.95 1.89 15.89
CA VAL A 108 -17.87 0.44 16.06
C VAL A 108 -18.04 0.07 17.53
N ASN A 109 -17.35 0.74 18.44
CA ASN A 109 -17.45 0.44 19.87
C ASN A 109 -18.86 0.69 20.44
N ARG A 110 -19.61 1.63 19.85
CA ARG A 110 -21.01 1.87 20.23
C ARG A 110 -21.97 0.79 19.71
N LEU A 111 -21.73 0.26 18.50
CA LEU A 111 -22.59 -0.74 17.86
C LEU A 111 -22.21 -2.19 18.22
N TYR A 112 -20.92 -2.43 18.45
CA TYR A 112 -20.33 -3.73 18.74
C TYR A 112 -19.09 -3.60 19.65
N PRO A 113 -19.28 -3.37 20.96
CA PRO A 113 -18.22 -2.98 21.89
C PRO A 113 -17.01 -3.93 21.92
N ASP A 114 -17.25 -5.23 22.00
CA ASP A 114 -16.18 -6.23 22.17
C ASP A 114 -15.25 -6.34 20.95
N VAL A 115 -15.69 -5.85 19.78
CA VAL A 115 -14.92 -5.94 18.52
C VAL A 115 -14.24 -4.61 18.19
N GLY A 116 -14.74 -3.47 18.66
CA GLY A 116 -14.11 -2.17 18.43
C GLY A 116 -12.67 -2.14 18.91
N GLN A 117 -12.43 -2.60 20.14
CA GLN A 117 -11.08 -2.67 20.72
C GLN A 117 -10.18 -3.66 19.95
N LEU A 118 -10.68 -4.85 19.60
CA LEU A 118 -9.88 -5.85 18.88
C LEU A 118 -9.44 -5.37 17.50
N ILE A 119 -10.31 -4.64 16.79
CA ILE A 119 -9.97 -4.06 15.47
C ILE A 119 -8.94 -2.94 15.64
N ASP A 120 -9.11 -2.07 16.63
CA ASP A 120 -8.18 -0.98 16.91
C ASP A 120 -6.77 -1.51 17.24
N GLU A 121 -6.68 -2.46 18.17
CA GLU A 121 -5.43 -3.13 18.53
C GLU A 121 -4.80 -3.79 17.30
N LYS A 122 -5.60 -4.46 16.45
CA LYS A 122 -5.10 -5.09 15.22
C LYS A 122 -4.48 -4.07 14.26
N PHE A 123 -5.14 -2.93 14.02
CA PHE A 123 -4.59 -1.86 13.18
C PHE A 123 -3.31 -1.27 13.78
N GLN A 124 -3.30 -0.98 15.08
CA GLN A 124 -2.13 -0.45 15.76
C GLN A 124 -0.95 -1.42 15.73
N ILE A 125 -1.19 -2.71 15.99
CA ILE A 125 -0.14 -3.74 15.95
C ILE A 125 0.45 -3.84 14.55
N ALA A 126 -0.37 -3.97 13.51
CA ALA A 126 0.13 -4.12 12.16
C ALA A 126 0.85 -2.86 11.65
N TYR A 127 0.30 -1.67 11.93
CA TYR A 127 0.90 -0.40 11.51
C TYR A 127 2.25 -0.17 12.19
N ASN A 128 2.34 -0.41 13.50
CA ASN A 128 3.53 -0.13 14.30
C ASN A 128 4.55 -1.26 14.33
N LEU A 129 4.22 -2.45 13.85
CA LEU A 129 5.14 -3.59 13.83
C LEU A 129 6.44 -3.22 13.11
N THR A 130 7.55 -3.33 13.83
CA THR A 130 8.90 -3.13 13.28
C THR A 130 9.88 -4.00 14.05
N TYR A 131 10.82 -4.59 13.31
CA TYR A 131 11.98 -5.25 13.90
C TYR A 131 13.22 -4.33 13.87
N ASN A 132 13.04 -3.10 13.40
CA ASN A 132 14.12 -2.14 13.11
C ASN A 132 15.21 -2.75 12.22
N THR A 133 14.79 -3.56 11.26
CA THR A 133 15.66 -4.20 10.27
C THR A 133 15.18 -3.90 8.88
N MET A 134 16.13 -3.83 7.94
CA MET A 134 15.86 -3.78 6.51
C MET A 134 16.83 -4.73 5.79
N ALA A 135 16.32 -5.85 5.30
CA ALA A 135 17.11 -6.96 4.76
C ALA A 135 18.20 -7.44 5.74
N MET A 136 19.47 -7.15 5.43
CA MET A 136 20.63 -7.51 6.24
C MET A 136 20.98 -6.43 7.28
N HIS A 137 20.44 -5.21 7.14
CA HIS A 137 20.74 -4.07 7.99
C HIS A 137 19.88 -4.10 9.27
N LYS A 138 20.50 -3.70 10.37
CA LYS A 138 19.86 -3.57 11.70
C LYS A 138 19.83 -2.09 12.10
N ASP A 139 19.03 -1.79 13.10
CA ASP A 139 18.87 -0.46 13.68
C ASP A 139 18.41 0.59 12.64
N VAL A 140 17.55 0.17 11.70
CA VAL A 140 16.97 1.01 10.66
C VAL A 140 15.53 1.36 11.03
N ASP A 141 15.20 2.65 11.11
CA ASP A 141 13.81 3.07 11.23
C ASP A 141 13.08 2.90 9.89
N THR A 142 12.08 2.02 9.88
CA THR A 142 11.26 1.69 8.72
C THR A 142 9.92 2.40 8.69
N SER A 143 9.64 3.29 9.65
CA SER A 143 8.36 4.01 9.79
C SER A 143 7.91 4.69 8.50
N MET A 144 8.83 5.37 7.81
CA MET A 144 8.58 6.05 6.54
C MET A 144 8.15 5.08 5.43
N LEU A 145 8.84 3.94 5.30
CA LEU A 145 8.52 2.93 4.30
C LEU A 145 7.16 2.28 4.59
N ARG A 146 6.90 1.92 5.86
CA ARG A 146 5.62 1.35 6.30
C ARG A 146 4.46 2.32 6.08
N ARG A 147 4.65 3.61 6.40
CA ARG A 147 3.68 4.69 6.14
C ARG A 147 3.43 4.87 4.64
N ALA A 148 4.46 4.80 3.80
CA ALA A 148 4.30 4.90 2.34
C ALA A 148 3.48 3.75 1.77
N ILE A 149 3.70 2.52 2.25
CA ILE A 149 2.89 1.34 1.88
C ILE A 149 1.42 1.56 2.27
N TRP A 150 1.17 1.94 3.52
CA TRP A 150 -0.19 2.16 4.03
C TRP A 150 -0.92 3.24 3.23
N ASN A 151 -0.26 4.38 3.01
CA ASN A 151 -0.82 5.52 2.31
C ASN A 151 -1.00 5.28 0.82
N TYR A 152 -0.16 4.43 0.19
CA TYR A 152 -0.36 4.00 -1.19
C TYR A 152 -1.65 3.17 -1.34
N ILE A 153 -1.90 2.26 -0.40
CA ILE A 153 -3.14 1.45 -0.42
C ILE A 153 -4.36 2.34 -0.23
N HIS A 154 -4.36 3.19 0.80
CA HIS A 154 -5.42 4.16 1.00
C HIS A 154 -5.62 5.08 -0.21
N CYS A 155 -4.54 5.47 -0.90
CA CYS A 155 -4.61 6.24 -2.15
C CYS A 155 -5.35 5.49 -3.26
N MET A 156 -5.11 4.19 -3.44
CA MET A 156 -5.85 3.37 -4.40
C MET A 156 -7.35 3.36 -4.09
N PHE A 157 -7.72 3.34 -2.80
CA PHE A 157 -9.11 3.46 -2.35
C PHE A 157 -9.63 4.91 -2.31
N GLY A 158 -8.89 5.89 -2.80
CA GLY A 158 -9.34 7.28 -2.86
C GLY A 158 -9.28 8.04 -1.53
N ILE A 159 -8.60 7.52 -0.52
CA ILE A 159 -8.42 8.14 0.80
C ILE A 159 -7.13 8.97 0.82
N ARG A 160 -7.27 10.28 1.13
CA ARG A 160 -6.17 11.25 1.19
C ARG A 160 -5.85 11.67 2.61
N TYR A 161 -4.55 11.68 2.94
CA TYR A 161 -3.98 12.30 4.12
C TYR A 161 -3.40 13.67 3.76
N ASP A 162 -4.02 14.75 4.23
CA ASP A 162 -3.60 16.13 3.90
C ASP A 162 -2.19 16.50 4.41
N ASP A 163 -1.69 15.84 5.45
CA ASP A 163 -0.35 16.06 5.99
C ASP A 163 0.74 15.29 5.21
N TYR A 164 0.36 14.32 4.37
CA TYR A 164 1.30 13.43 3.69
C TYR A 164 1.69 13.90 2.30
N ASP A 165 2.99 13.84 1.99
CA ASP A 165 3.50 14.08 0.65
C ASP A 165 3.50 12.79 -0.18
N TYR A 166 2.52 12.67 -1.07
CA TYR A 166 2.38 11.52 -1.97
C TYR A 166 3.53 11.39 -2.99
N GLY A 167 4.39 12.40 -3.13
CA GLY A 167 5.63 12.28 -3.90
C GLY A 167 6.62 11.27 -3.30
N GLU A 168 6.55 10.99 -2.00
CA GLU A 168 7.41 10.02 -1.30
C GLU A 168 7.13 8.58 -1.76
N ILE A 169 5.89 8.26 -2.15
CA ILE A 169 5.50 6.91 -2.57
C ILE A 169 6.30 6.48 -3.81
N ASN A 170 6.44 7.36 -4.80
CA ASN A 170 7.21 7.09 -6.02
C ASN A 170 8.72 6.97 -5.76
N GLN A 171 9.23 7.52 -4.66
CA GLN A 171 10.63 7.41 -4.28
C GLN A 171 10.92 6.09 -3.57
N LEU A 172 9.99 5.66 -2.70
CA LEU A 172 10.14 4.52 -1.80
C LEU A 172 9.61 3.19 -2.37
N LEU A 173 8.55 3.22 -3.17
CA LEU A 173 7.92 2.02 -3.73
C LEU A 173 8.22 1.93 -5.22
N ASP A 174 9.06 0.96 -5.58
CA ASP A 174 9.37 0.70 -6.98
C ASP A 174 8.15 0.13 -7.73
N ARG A 175 8.26 0.10 -9.07
CA ARG A 175 7.15 -0.34 -9.91
C ARG A 175 6.75 -1.79 -9.64
N SER A 176 7.72 -2.68 -9.44
CA SER A 176 7.43 -4.11 -9.23
C SER A 176 6.67 -4.33 -7.92
N PHE A 177 7.02 -3.59 -6.87
CA PHE A 177 6.35 -3.65 -5.59
C PHE A 177 4.95 -3.03 -5.65
N LYS A 178 4.78 -1.87 -6.31
CA LYS A 178 3.45 -1.27 -6.54
C LYS A 178 2.49 -2.22 -7.27
N ILE A 179 2.97 -2.92 -8.30
CA ILE A 179 2.19 -3.94 -9.02
C ILE A 179 1.78 -5.05 -8.04
N TYR A 180 2.73 -5.59 -7.27
CA TYR A 180 2.42 -6.65 -6.29
C TYR A 180 1.38 -6.20 -5.25
N ILE A 181 1.54 -5.01 -4.66
CA ILE A 181 0.60 -4.42 -3.71
C ILE A 181 -0.80 -4.33 -4.34
N LYS A 182 -0.91 -3.71 -5.53
CA LYS A 182 -2.19 -3.53 -6.21
C LYS A 182 -2.85 -4.86 -6.51
N THR A 183 -2.11 -5.87 -6.96
CA THR A 183 -2.69 -7.19 -7.23
C THR A 183 -3.18 -7.85 -5.96
N VAL A 184 -2.38 -7.94 -4.90
CA VAL A 184 -2.81 -8.56 -3.63
C VAL A 184 -4.02 -7.85 -3.03
N VAL A 185 -4.04 -6.52 -3.09
CA VAL A 185 -5.09 -5.71 -2.49
C VAL A 185 -6.38 -5.70 -3.33
N CYS A 186 -6.30 -5.65 -4.65
CA CYS A 186 -7.46 -5.41 -5.52
C CYS A 186 -7.94 -6.65 -6.29
N ALA A 187 -7.05 -7.60 -6.59
CA ALA A 187 -7.32 -8.80 -7.38
C ALA A 187 -6.43 -9.98 -6.91
N PRO A 188 -6.54 -10.39 -5.63
CA PRO A 188 -5.62 -11.35 -5.02
C PRO A 188 -5.54 -12.69 -5.77
N GLU A 189 -6.61 -13.10 -6.44
CA GLU A 189 -6.70 -14.29 -7.29
C GLU A 189 -5.71 -14.28 -8.46
N ARG A 190 -5.18 -13.11 -8.83
CA ARG A 190 -4.18 -12.93 -9.90
C ARG A 190 -2.73 -12.90 -9.39
N THR A 191 -2.52 -13.08 -8.09
CA THR A 191 -1.17 -13.07 -7.51
C THR A 191 -0.38 -14.29 -7.99
N THR A 192 0.83 -14.08 -8.50
CA THR A 192 1.70 -15.17 -8.98
C THR A 192 3.05 -15.20 -8.26
N ASN A 193 3.70 -16.37 -8.23
CA ASN A 193 5.06 -16.50 -7.71
C ASN A 193 6.05 -15.57 -8.42
N ARG A 194 5.90 -15.40 -9.74
CA ARG A 194 6.73 -14.47 -10.51
C ARG A 194 6.65 -13.05 -9.97
N MET A 195 5.46 -12.59 -9.60
CA MET A 195 5.30 -11.28 -8.99
C MET A 195 5.96 -11.23 -7.62
N TYR A 196 5.73 -12.24 -6.78
CA TYR A 196 6.35 -12.37 -5.47
C TYR A 196 7.89 -12.32 -5.53
N ASP A 197 8.50 -13.00 -6.50
CA ASP A 197 9.94 -13.07 -6.69
C ASP A 197 10.51 -11.79 -7.32
N SER A 198 9.67 -11.00 -8.00
CA SER A 198 10.13 -9.85 -8.78
C SER A 198 10.52 -8.62 -7.95
N PHE A 199 9.83 -8.38 -6.82
CA PHE A 199 10.06 -7.24 -5.94
C PHE A 199 10.96 -7.60 -4.76
N TRP A 200 11.70 -6.62 -4.22
CA TRP A 200 12.49 -6.74 -2.98
C TRP A 200 13.32 -8.02 -2.93
N ARG A 201 14.16 -8.22 -3.95
CA ARG A 201 14.89 -9.48 -4.15
C ARG A 201 15.90 -9.77 -3.05
N GLN A 202 16.38 -8.72 -2.40
CA GLN A 202 17.37 -8.77 -1.32
C GLN A 202 16.73 -8.86 0.08
N PHE A 203 15.41 -8.68 0.19
CA PHE A 203 14.71 -8.74 1.46
C PHE A 203 14.39 -10.18 1.84
N LYS A 204 14.25 -10.43 3.14
CA LYS A 204 13.86 -11.73 3.67
C LYS A 204 12.41 -12.03 3.37
N HIS A 205 12.07 -13.32 3.24
CA HIS A 205 10.69 -13.76 3.12
C HIS A 205 9.81 -13.29 4.29
N SER A 206 10.36 -13.20 5.51
CA SER A 206 9.66 -12.66 6.68
C SER A 206 9.24 -11.20 6.49
N GLU A 207 10.05 -10.39 5.79
CA GLU A 207 9.73 -8.99 5.48
C GLU A 207 8.67 -8.90 4.38
N LYS A 208 8.71 -9.80 3.39
CA LYS A 208 7.63 -9.93 2.40
C LYS A 208 6.31 -10.32 3.05
N VAL A 209 6.31 -11.23 4.04
CA VAL A 209 5.11 -11.56 4.83
C VAL A 209 4.66 -10.36 5.67
N HIS A 210 5.59 -9.67 6.31
CA HIS A 210 5.30 -8.48 7.12
C HIS A 210 4.55 -7.42 6.30
N VAL A 211 4.99 -7.09 5.09
CA VAL A 211 4.25 -6.10 4.28
C VAL A 211 2.86 -6.59 3.87
N ASN A 212 2.63 -7.89 3.71
CA ASN A 212 1.26 -8.39 3.48
C ASN A 212 0.33 -8.15 4.67
N LEU A 213 0.86 -8.10 5.91
CA LEU A 213 0.07 -7.69 7.08
C LEU A 213 -0.38 -6.23 6.94
N LEU A 214 0.53 -5.33 6.55
CA LEU A 214 0.17 -3.93 6.25
C LEU A 214 -0.87 -3.84 5.15
N PHE A 215 -0.78 -4.69 4.12
CA PHE A 215 -1.70 -4.63 2.99
C PHE A 215 -3.14 -4.96 3.37
N ILE A 216 -3.31 -6.06 4.10
CA ILE A 216 -4.63 -6.55 4.51
C ILE A 216 -5.26 -5.59 5.52
N GLU A 217 -4.48 -5.06 6.45
CA GLU A 217 -4.99 -4.14 7.47
C GLU A 217 -5.33 -2.75 6.90
N ALA A 218 -4.49 -2.20 6.01
CA ALA A 218 -4.81 -0.94 5.31
C ALA A 218 -6.05 -1.08 4.43
N ARG A 219 -6.18 -2.19 3.70
CA ARG A 219 -7.37 -2.49 2.89
C ARG A 219 -8.63 -2.56 3.76
N MET A 220 -8.58 -3.33 4.85
CA MET A 220 -9.71 -3.48 5.76
C MET A 220 -10.11 -2.16 6.41
N GLN A 221 -9.13 -1.34 6.83
CA GLN A 221 -9.40 -0.02 7.40
C GLN A 221 -10.11 0.88 6.37
N ALA A 222 -9.63 0.95 5.13
CA ALA A 222 -10.26 1.74 4.08
C ALA A 222 -11.72 1.32 3.82
N GLU A 223 -11.98 0.02 3.66
CA GLU A 223 -13.32 -0.52 3.44
C GLU A 223 -14.27 -0.21 4.60
N LEU A 224 -13.79 -0.39 5.85
CA LEU A 224 -14.56 -0.06 7.05
C LEU A 224 -14.86 1.43 7.15
N LEU A 225 -13.92 2.32 6.86
CA LEU A 225 -14.15 3.76 6.92
C LEU A 225 -15.27 4.19 5.95
N TYR A 226 -15.30 3.65 4.73
CA TYR A 226 -16.38 3.92 3.79
C TYR A 226 -17.75 3.43 4.31
N ALA A 227 -17.81 2.20 4.82
CA ALA A 227 -19.05 1.63 5.37
C ALA A 227 -19.55 2.40 6.59
N LEU A 228 -18.66 2.69 7.55
CA LEU A 228 -18.97 3.41 8.79
C LEU A 228 -19.37 4.86 8.53
N ARG A 229 -18.74 5.53 7.57
CA ARG A 229 -19.15 6.87 7.13
C ARG A 229 -20.55 6.85 6.53
N ALA A 230 -20.89 5.82 5.75
CA ALA A 230 -22.25 5.66 5.20
C ALA A 230 -23.28 5.42 6.31
N ILE A 231 -22.97 4.58 7.31
CA ILE A 231 -23.83 4.37 8.48
C ILE A 231 -24.02 5.67 9.24
N THR A 232 -22.94 6.42 9.52
CA THR A 232 -23.02 7.71 10.22
C THR A 232 -23.96 8.67 9.50
N ARG A 233 -23.81 8.81 8.18
CA ARG A 233 -24.68 9.65 7.34
C ARG A 233 -26.13 9.22 7.32
N TYR A 234 -26.43 7.94 7.52
CA TYR A 234 -27.80 7.44 7.62
C TYR A 234 -28.40 7.72 9.00
N MET A 235 -27.58 7.71 10.06
CA MET A 235 -28.02 7.98 11.42
C MET A 235 -28.26 9.47 11.71
N THR A 236 -27.71 10.37 10.89
CA THR A 236 -27.83 11.84 11.00
C THR A 236 -28.77 12.40 9.94
#